data_AF-A0A1W1C7R4-F1
#
_entry.id   AF-A0A1W1C7R4-F1
#
_cell.length_a   1.000
_cell.length_b   1.000
_cell.length_c   1.000
_cell.angle_alpha   90.00
_cell.angle_beta   90.00
_cell.angle_gamma   90.00
#
_symmetry.space_group_name_H-M   'P 1'
#
loop_
_entity.id
_entity.type
_entity.pdbx_description
1 polymer ?
#
loop_
_entity_poly.entity_id
_entity_poly.type
_entity_poly.pdbx_seq_one_letter_code
_entity_poly.pdbx_strand_id
1 'polypeptide(L)'
;MKKTLLWIFIPFILIQSIQMDVPATLSFKPQDEVEAPKEVMEILKRSCYDCHSSSLVYPWYSQIAPLSWYTQNHVKDGRKVVNFSIWKSYNRAKQFKVMDKLPESLIIRMPLPDYLWLHKDAKLSTNDKKILSRWAKKLTEGIK
;
A
#
# COMPACT_ATOMS: atom_id res chain seq x y z
N MET A 1 24.43 -31.56 17.50
CA MET A 1 23.00 -31.39 17.11
C MET A 1 22.21 -30.50 18.06
N LYS A 2 22.16 -30.74 19.38
CA LYS A 2 21.42 -29.85 20.32
C LYS A 2 22.00 -28.42 20.42
N LYS A 3 23.34 -28.29 20.48
CA LYS A 3 24.01 -26.98 20.58
C LYS A 3 23.92 -26.15 19.30
N THR A 4 23.91 -26.78 18.12
CA THR A 4 23.79 -26.09 16.82
C THR A 4 22.40 -25.51 16.59
N LEU A 5 21.34 -26.17 17.09
CA LEU A 5 19.98 -25.62 17.05
C LEU A 5 19.86 -24.35 17.91
N LEU A 6 20.49 -24.34 19.10
CA LEU A 6 20.53 -23.17 19.97
C LEU A 6 21.18 -21.95 19.31
N TRP A 7 22.27 -22.15 18.54
CA TRP A 7 22.95 -21.06 17.83
C TRP A 7 22.11 -20.42 16.71
N ILE A 8 21.08 -21.10 16.18
CA ILE A 8 20.15 -20.52 15.20
C ILE A 8 18.93 -19.92 15.91
N PHE A 9 18.43 -20.61 16.94
CA PHE A 9 17.19 -20.23 17.60
C PHE A 9 17.33 -18.98 18.47
N ILE A 10 18.46 -18.80 19.16
CA ILE A 10 18.75 -17.61 19.97
C ILE A 10 18.76 -16.33 19.12
N PRO A 11 19.56 -16.20 18.05
CA PRO A 11 19.52 -14.99 17.22
C PRO A 11 18.17 -14.80 16.53
N PHE A 12 17.47 -15.88 16.17
CA PHE A 12 16.11 -15.77 15.66
C PHE A 12 15.16 -15.17 16.70
N ILE A 13 15.19 -15.56 17.97
CA ILE A 13 14.35 -14.92 19.00
C ILE A 13 14.75 -13.45 19.19
N LEU A 14 16.05 -13.17 19.27
CA LEU A 14 16.55 -11.81 19.45
C LEU A 14 16.12 -10.88 18.31
N ILE A 15 16.08 -11.38 17.06
CA ILE A 15 15.62 -10.58 15.93
C ILE A 15 14.11 -10.28 16.02
N GLN A 16 13.28 -11.16 16.57
CA GLN A 16 11.85 -10.91 16.73
C GLN A 16 11.56 -9.79 17.75
N SER A 17 12.49 -9.50 18.67
CA SER A 17 12.33 -8.43 19.68
C SER A 17 12.40 -7.02 19.09
N ILE A 18 12.96 -6.86 17.90
CA ILE A 18 12.95 -5.57 17.20
C ILE A 18 11.62 -5.49 16.46
N GLN A 19 10.73 -4.60 16.89
CA GLN A 19 9.44 -4.36 16.26
C GLN A 19 9.43 -2.99 15.57
N MET A 20 8.82 -2.92 14.40
CA MET A 20 8.45 -1.63 13.80
C MET A 20 7.09 -1.21 14.33
N ASP A 21 6.94 0.09 14.57
CA ASP A 21 5.70 0.71 15.06
C ASP A 21 5.01 1.45 13.91
N VAL A 22 4.47 0.69 12.95
CA VAL A 22 3.58 1.23 11.92
C VAL A 22 2.16 0.77 12.23
N PRO A 23 1.26 1.66 12.67
CA PRO A 23 -0.07 1.27 13.10
C PRO A 23 -0.91 0.77 11.92
N ALA A 24 -1.60 -0.35 12.11
CA ALA A 24 -2.50 -0.93 11.12
C ALA A 24 -3.61 0.06 10.74
N THR A 25 -4.16 0.74 11.75
CA THR A 25 -5.23 1.72 11.60
C THR A 25 -4.77 3.09 12.07
N LEU A 26 -4.98 4.10 11.24
CA LEU A 26 -4.82 5.51 11.56
C LEU A 26 -6.21 6.15 11.67
N SER A 27 -6.37 7.12 12.57
CA SER A 27 -7.63 7.89 12.64
C SER A 27 -7.82 8.71 11.37
N PHE A 28 -8.98 8.58 10.75
CA PHE A 28 -9.40 9.37 9.58
C PHE A 28 -10.91 9.59 9.62
N LYS A 29 -11.38 10.57 8.87
CA LYS A 29 -12.80 10.84 8.72
C LYS A 29 -13.27 10.25 7.39
N PRO A 30 -14.33 9.42 7.33
CA PRO A 30 -14.79 8.80 6.09
C PRO A 30 -15.07 9.80 4.96
N GLN A 31 -15.51 11.02 5.29
CA GLN A 31 -15.72 12.08 4.30
C GLN A 31 -14.44 12.54 3.59
N ASP A 32 -13.25 12.29 4.16
CA ASP A 32 -11.96 12.68 3.58
C ASP A 32 -11.43 11.64 2.58
N GLU A 33 -12.09 10.47 2.49
CA GLU A 33 -11.73 9.39 1.56
C GLU A 33 -11.92 9.83 0.10
N VAL A 34 -11.15 9.24 -0.80
CA VAL A 34 -11.27 9.46 -2.24
C VAL A 34 -12.66 9.04 -2.72
N GLU A 35 -13.29 9.91 -3.53
CA GLU A 35 -14.52 9.58 -4.24
C GLU A 35 -14.19 9.29 -5.70
N ALA A 36 -14.64 8.13 -6.18
CA ALA A 36 -14.45 7.71 -7.56
C ALA A 36 -15.62 6.83 -8.01
N PRO A 37 -15.81 6.64 -9.34
CA PRO A 37 -16.77 5.68 -9.85
C PRO A 37 -16.59 4.29 -9.23
N LYS A 38 -17.68 3.53 -9.10
CA LYS A 38 -17.70 2.21 -8.45
C LYS A 38 -16.57 1.28 -8.93
N GLU A 39 -16.39 1.18 -10.25
CA GLU A 39 -15.34 0.35 -10.87
C GLU A 39 -13.92 0.76 -10.43
N VAL A 40 -13.66 2.06 -10.28
CA VAL A 40 -12.36 2.56 -9.77
C VAL A 40 -12.18 2.17 -8.31
N MET A 41 -13.21 2.38 -7.48
CA MET A 41 -13.16 2.04 -6.06
C MET A 41 -12.93 0.55 -5.81
N GLU A 42 -13.55 -0.32 -6.62
CA GLU A 42 -13.33 -1.77 -6.55
C GLU A 42 -11.88 -2.15 -6.83
N ILE A 43 -11.26 -1.54 -7.85
CA ILE A 43 -9.85 -1.76 -8.17
C ILE A 43 -8.95 -1.22 -7.05
N LEU A 44 -9.19 0.00 -6.57
CA LEU A 44 -8.38 0.62 -5.53
C LEU A 44 -8.40 -0.19 -4.22
N LYS A 45 -9.58 -0.64 -3.80
CA LYS A 45 -9.74 -1.46 -2.59
C LYS A 45 -9.00 -2.79 -2.70
N ARG A 46 -9.07 -3.45 -3.87
CA ARG A 46 -8.43 -4.74 -4.11
C ARG A 46 -6.90 -4.65 -4.28
N SER A 47 -6.41 -3.60 -4.93
CA SER A 47 -5.01 -3.57 -5.41
C SER A 47 -4.15 -2.48 -4.79
N CYS A 48 -4.72 -1.55 -4.02
CA CYS A 48 -4.00 -0.39 -3.50
C CYS A 48 -4.18 -0.19 -2.00
N TYR A 49 -5.35 -0.50 -1.44
CA TYR A 49 -5.70 -0.08 -0.08
C TYR A 49 -4.87 -0.74 1.01
N ASP A 50 -4.33 -1.94 0.78
CA ASP A 50 -3.45 -2.65 1.73
C ASP A 50 -2.15 -1.91 2.05
N CYS A 51 -1.77 -0.92 1.21
CA CYS A 51 -0.59 -0.06 1.44
C CYS A 51 -0.93 1.44 1.43
N HIS A 52 -1.99 1.84 0.73
CA HIS A 52 -2.32 3.24 0.47
C HIS A 52 -3.62 3.70 1.16
N SER A 53 -3.99 3.09 2.30
CA SER A 53 -5.15 3.52 3.10
C SER A 53 -4.80 3.69 4.58
N SER A 54 -5.69 4.32 5.33
CA SER A 54 -5.59 4.45 6.78
C SER A 54 -6.01 3.19 7.53
N SER A 55 -6.60 2.18 6.88
CA SER A 55 -7.09 0.97 7.54
C SER A 55 -6.60 -0.26 6.78
N LEU A 56 -5.64 -0.99 7.36
CA LEU A 56 -5.03 -2.15 6.74
C LEU A 56 -5.35 -3.41 7.52
N VAL A 57 -5.49 -4.51 6.80
CA VAL A 57 -5.48 -5.84 7.39
C VAL A 57 -4.07 -6.39 7.23
N TYR A 58 -3.28 -6.32 8.31
CA TYR A 58 -1.94 -6.88 8.31
C TYR A 58 -2.00 -8.41 8.21
N PRO A 59 -1.34 -9.02 7.20
CA PRO A 59 -1.29 -10.47 7.10
C PRO A 59 -0.41 -11.05 8.21
N TRP A 60 -0.61 -12.33 8.57
CA TRP A 60 0.10 -12.98 9.68
C TRP A 60 1.64 -12.83 9.62
N TYR A 61 2.22 -12.82 8.42
CA TYR A 61 3.68 -12.71 8.25
C TYR A 61 4.22 -11.31 8.58
N SER A 62 3.36 -10.28 8.68
CA SER A 62 3.78 -8.94 9.06
C SER A 62 4.10 -8.80 10.56
N GLN A 63 3.97 -9.90 11.31
CA GLN A 63 4.36 -10.00 12.73
C GLN A 63 5.69 -10.74 12.92
N ILE A 64 6.29 -11.28 11.85
CA ILE A 64 7.51 -12.10 11.93
C ILE A 64 8.66 -11.38 11.23
N ALA A 65 9.74 -11.11 11.96
CA ALA A 65 10.95 -10.51 11.41
C ALA A 65 11.69 -11.49 10.47
N PRO A 66 12.32 -11.00 9.39
CA PRO A 66 12.40 -9.59 8.98
C PRO A 66 11.24 -9.13 8.08
N LEU A 67 10.29 -10.02 7.75
CA LEU A 67 9.16 -9.71 6.85
C LEU A 67 8.26 -8.64 7.43
N SER A 68 8.08 -8.61 8.75
CA SER A 68 7.36 -7.55 9.47
C SER A 68 7.93 -6.18 9.15
N TRP A 69 9.25 -6.02 9.24
CA TRP A 69 9.91 -4.74 8.99
C TRP A 69 9.80 -4.31 7.55
N TYR A 70 10.05 -5.24 6.64
CA TYR A 70 9.89 -5.02 5.22
C TYR A 70 8.48 -4.51 4.90
N THR A 71 7.45 -5.28 5.29
CA THR A 71 6.05 -4.94 5.05
C THR A 71 5.67 -3.59 5.64
N GLN A 72 6.03 -3.36 6.90
CA GLN A 72 5.70 -2.11 7.59
C GLN A 72 6.41 -0.90 6.98
N ASN A 73 7.67 -1.03 6.57
CA ASN A 73 8.38 0.04 5.89
C ASN A 73 7.74 0.38 4.54
N HIS A 74 7.38 -0.64 3.75
CA HIS A 74 6.69 -0.44 2.47
C HIS A 74 5.33 0.24 2.64
N VAL A 75 4.54 -0.16 3.64
CA VAL A 75 3.28 0.52 3.99
C VAL A 75 3.52 1.97 4.40
N LYS A 76 4.51 2.22 5.26
CA LYS A 76 4.86 3.57 5.71
C LYS A 76 5.24 4.46 4.54
N ASP A 77 6.06 3.98 3.62
CA ASP A 77 6.47 4.74 2.44
C ASP A 77 5.35 4.88 1.41
N GLY A 78 4.52 3.86 1.23
CA GLY A 78 3.31 3.90 0.41
C GLY A 78 2.36 5.02 0.86
N ARG A 79 2.03 5.07 2.15
CA ARG A 79 1.17 6.11 2.75
C ARG A 79 1.74 7.53 2.58
N LYS A 80 3.06 7.71 2.61
CA LYS A 80 3.69 9.03 2.34
C LYS A 80 3.46 9.49 0.89
N VAL A 81 3.48 8.55 -0.06
CA VAL A 81 3.19 8.85 -1.48
C VAL A 81 1.72 9.23 -1.63
N VAL A 82 0.82 8.38 -1.15
CA VAL A 82 -0.63 8.63 -1.13
C VAL A 82 -1.31 7.76 -0.07
N ASN A 83 -2.28 8.35 0.63
CA ASN A 83 -3.27 7.66 1.43
C ASN A 83 -4.68 8.07 0.97
N PHE A 84 -5.41 7.14 0.37
CA PHE A 84 -6.73 7.36 -0.20
C PHE A 84 -7.80 7.66 0.84
N SER A 85 -7.62 7.25 2.11
CA SER A 85 -8.56 7.51 3.21
C SER A 85 -8.57 8.97 3.66
N ILE A 86 -7.54 9.75 3.30
CA ILE A 86 -7.42 11.17 3.62
C ILE A 86 -7.22 12.02 2.36
N TRP A 87 -7.62 11.48 1.20
CA TRP A 87 -7.37 12.10 -0.11
C TRP A 87 -7.83 13.56 -0.20
N LYS A 88 -9.01 13.87 0.34
CA LYS A 88 -9.57 15.23 0.29
C LYS A 88 -8.88 16.20 1.25
N SER A 89 -8.08 15.72 2.19
CA SER A 89 -7.27 16.58 3.06
C SER A 89 -5.99 17.07 2.39
N TYR A 90 -5.63 16.51 1.23
CA TYR A 90 -4.46 16.94 0.47
C TYR A 90 -4.71 18.24 -0.28
N ASN A 91 -3.66 19.07 -0.39
CA ASN A 91 -3.69 20.23 -1.27
C ASN A 91 -3.71 19.79 -2.75
N ARG A 92 -4.17 20.68 -3.63
CA ARG A 92 -4.29 20.43 -5.08
C ARG A 92 -2.97 19.98 -5.72
N ALA A 93 -1.84 20.56 -5.32
CA ALA A 93 -0.53 20.21 -5.87
C ALA A 93 -0.15 18.75 -5.57
N LYS A 94 -0.39 18.27 -4.35
CA LYS A 94 -0.18 16.87 -3.96
C LYS A 94 -1.13 15.94 -4.72
N GLN A 95 -2.41 16.30 -4.82
CA GLN A 95 -3.40 15.52 -5.57
C GLN A 95 -3.01 15.39 -7.05
N PHE A 96 -2.65 16.50 -7.70
CA PHE A 96 -2.16 16.53 -9.07
C PHE A 96 -0.93 15.63 -9.24
N LYS A 97 0.09 15.80 -8.40
CA LYS A 97 1.33 15.02 -8.48
C LYS A 97 1.08 13.51 -8.36
N VAL A 98 0.20 13.09 -7.46
CA VAL A 98 -0.15 11.67 -7.30
C VAL A 98 -0.85 11.14 -8.55
N MET A 99 -1.86 11.85 -9.04
CA MET A 99 -2.65 11.39 -10.20
C MET A 99 -1.85 11.45 -11.51
N ASP A 100 -1.00 12.46 -11.71
CA ASP A 100 -0.10 12.57 -12.85
C ASP A 100 0.88 11.39 -12.93
N LYS A 101 1.38 10.93 -11.78
CA LYS A 101 2.32 9.82 -11.67
C LYS A 101 1.69 8.43 -11.61
N LEU A 102 0.38 8.34 -11.42
CA LEU A 102 -0.31 7.05 -11.29
C LEU A 102 -0.12 6.16 -12.53
N PRO A 103 -0.37 6.62 -13.78
CA PRO A 103 -0.25 5.76 -14.97
C PRO A 103 1.15 5.12 -15.14
N GLU A 104 2.21 5.91 -14.92
CA GLU A 104 3.60 5.45 -14.95
C GLU A 104 3.84 4.40 -13.84
N SER A 105 3.38 4.68 -12.63
CA SER A 105 3.53 3.80 -11.48
C SER A 105 2.86 2.44 -11.69
N LEU A 106 1.68 2.39 -12.31
CA LEU A 106 0.94 1.15 -12.61
C LEU A 106 1.68 0.22 -13.59
N ILE A 107 2.61 0.76 -14.38
CA ILE A 107 3.39 0.01 -15.35
C ILE A 107 4.71 -0.46 -14.72
N ILE A 108 5.39 0.46 -14.02
CA ILE A 108 6.79 0.25 -13.61
C ILE A 108 6.90 -0.36 -12.22
N ARG A 109 5.99 -0.03 -11.30
CA ARG A 109 6.20 -0.29 -9.86
C ARG A 109 5.04 -0.97 -9.15
N MET A 110 3.80 -0.67 -9.53
CA MET A 110 2.61 -1.03 -8.75
C MET A 110 1.71 -2.06 -9.45
N PRO A 111 1.19 -3.05 -8.71
CA PRO A 111 1.62 -3.45 -7.35
C PRO A 111 3.05 -4.00 -7.35
N LEU A 112 3.71 -4.00 -6.19
CA LEU A 112 5.08 -4.52 -6.08
C LEU A 112 5.13 -6.01 -6.50
N PRO A 113 6.10 -6.45 -7.32
CA PRO A 113 6.12 -7.82 -7.84
C PRO A 113 6.15 -8.92 -6.76
N ASP A 114 6.88 -8.68 -5.67
CA ASP A 114 6.99 -9.56 -4.52
C ASP A 114 5.71 -9.59 -3.67
N TYR A 115 4.99 -8.47 -3.57
CA TYR A 115 3.65 -8.44 -2.99
C TYR A 115 2.70 -9.41 -3.72
N LEU A 116 2.77 -9.45 -5.05
CA LEU A 116 1.93 -10.33 -5.88
C LEU A 116 2.24 -11.82 -5.74
N TRP A 117 3.36 -12.22 -5.12
CA TRP A 117 3.63 -13.63 -4.84
C TRP A 117 2.67 -14.21 -3.80
N LEU A 118 2.27 -13.39 -2.82
CA LEU A 118 1.34 -13.76 -1.76
C LEU A 118 -0.08 -13.20 -1.97
N HIS A 119 -0.23 -12.12 -2.75
CA HIS A 119 -1.49 -11.42 -3.01
C HIS A 119 -1.83 -11.40 -4.50
N LYS A 120 -2.12 -12.57 -5.06
CA LYS A 120 -2.36 -12.72 -6.51
C LYS A 120 -3.64 -12.01 -6.97
N ASP A 121 -4.60 -11.87 -6.08
CA ASP A 121 -5.87 -11.15 -6.26
C ASP A 121 -5.68 -9.63 -6.44
N ALA A 122 -4.60 -9.07 -5.86
CA ALA A 122 -4.23 -7.67 -6.05
C ALA A 122 -3.66 -7.38 -7.44
N LYS A 123 -3.37 -8.40 -8.27
CA LYS A 123 -2.81 -8.22 -9.61
C LYS A 123 -3.77 -7.40 -10.48
N LEU A 124 -3.23 -6.32 -11.05
CA LEU A 124 -3.97 -5.46 -11.97
C LEU A 124 -3.99 -6.06 -13.38
N SER A 125 -5.19 -6.18 -13.94
CA SER A 125 -5.36 -6.52 -15.36
C SER A 125 -4.97 -5.35 -16.26
N THR A 126 -4.77 -5.61 -17.56
CA THR A 126 -4.59 -4.53 -18.56
C THR A 126 -5.78 -3.57 -18.58
N ASN A 127 -6.99 -4.07 -18.32
CA ASN A 127 -8.19 -3.24 -18.24
C ASN A 127 -8.18 -2.37 -16.98
N ASP A 128 -7.81 -2.93 -15.82
CA ASP A 128 -7.73 -2.20 -14.55
C ASP A 128 -6.78 -1.01 -14.67
N LYS A 129 -5.59 -1.24 -15.27
CA LYS A 129 -4.59 -0.19 -15.50
C LYS A 129 -5.14 0.92 -16.40
N LYS A 130 -5.92 0.58 -17.44
CA LYS A 130 -6.56 1.56 -18.33
C LYS A 130 -7.63 2.39 -17.59
N ILE A 131 -8.44 1.74 -16.77
CA ILE A 131 -9.49 2.40 -15.97
C ILE A 131 -8.85 3.40 -14.99
N LEU A 132 -7.87 2.96 -14.20
CA LEU A 132 -7.16 3.83 -13.26
C LEU A 132 -6.44 4.97 -13.97
N SER A 133 -5.77 4.70 -15.09
CA SER A 133 -5.06 5.73 -15.86
C SER A 133 -6.02 6.78 -16.44
N ARG A 134 -7.19 6.36 -16.93
CA ARG A 134 -8.21 7.28 -17.44
C ARG A 134 -8.80 8.13 -16.31
N TRP A 135 -9.07 7.52 -15.15
CA TRP A 135 -9.55 8.22 -13.97
C TRP A 135 -8.55 9.26 -13.48
N ALA A 136 -7.27 8.90 -13.36
CA ALA A 136 -6.21 9.83 -13.00
C ALA A 136 -6.11 11.03 -13.95
N LYS A 137 -6.15 10.80 -15.27
CA LYS A 137 -6.12 11.88 -16.28
C LYS A 137 -7.29 12.85 -16.14
N LYS A 138 -8.51 12.34 -15.92
CA LYS A 138 -9.68 13.20 -15.69
C LYS A 138 -9.54 14.06 -14.43
N LEU A 139 -8.97 13.51 -13.36
CA LEU A 139 -8.72 14.28 -12.14
C LEU A 139 -7.64 15.35 -12.34
N THR A 140 -6.56 15.05 -13.05
CA THR A 140 -5.51 16.05 -13.30
C THR A 140 -5.99 17.19 -14.20
N GLU A 141 -6.86 16.91 -15.17
CA GLU A 141 -7.53 17.92 -16.01
C GLU A 141 -8.41 18.85 -15.19
N GLY A 142 -9.13 18.33 -14.18
CA GLY A 142 -9.98 19.14 -13.30
C GLY A 142 -9.25 19.89 -12.19
N ILE A 143 -7.96 19.62 -11.96
CA ILE A 143 -7.12 20.30 -10.95
C ILE A 143 -6.33 21.47 -11.57
N LYS A 144 -6.09 21.44 -12.88
CA LYS A 144 -5.50 22.57 -13.62
C LYS A 144 -6.45 23.75 -13.65
#